data_AF-A0A482RNX5-F1
#
_entry.id   AF-A0A482RNX5-F1
#
_cell.length_a   1.000
_cell.length_b   1.000
_cell.length_c   1.000
_cell.angle_alpha   90.00
_cell.angle_beta   90.00
_cell.angle_gamma   90.00
#
_symmetry.space_group_name_H-M   'P 1'
#
loop_
_entity.id
_entity.type
_entity.pdbx_description
1 polymer ?
#
loop_
_entity_poly.entity_id
_entity_poly.type
_entity_poly.pdbx_seq_one_letter_code
_entity_poly.pdbx_strand_id
1 'polypeptide(L)'
;VGGMERVAGESFGPAARRVLWLPIRSACHLAVRACLTLRVCTRYGAHAIVWWVQVESPLLRSLKKLHKNLQGSDDVLDIDAVVYTRPFLDIITSEGTSALLTAIALSSLNKFLLYGFICPEAPRAQEAMNRIVLAATRCRFESIDKHDDETALMRLLELLSQCVRSSAGVLLTDDSVWLAMQCCNTMADAEKSSFLLRSTANATLSHIVLHMFSRLPAILAAEQAHERAAAAAALYHPRATALPAVIAEAGHQHVAHPYGVPVLTRTLSWLSARIGEAGADRGSTLAALELINTVLETGGTTLGAVPPIVAVCQTELCKYLIGVCRTQDIGILTTSLRVVFNLFHVMKQHLKVQLEVFFTSVYLHLAESAYVRCPPAAAATRAPRARHPCLPCAR
;
A
#
# COMPACT_ATOMS: atom_id res chain seq x y z
N VAL A 1 9.52 -15.60 16.32
CA VAL A 1 8.76 -14.72 15.38
C VAL A 1 7.27 -15.14 15.25
N GLY A 2 6.85 -16.36 15.64
CA GLY A 2 5.44 -16.79 15.58
C GLY A 2 4.50 -16.30 16.70
N GLY A 3 4.63 -15.06 17.17
CA GLY A 3 3.87 -14.55 18.33
C GLY A 3 2.88 -13.41 18.06
N MET A 4 2.88 -12.82 16.85
CA MET A 4 2.22 -11.53 16.60
C MET A 4 0.96 -11.61 15.72
N GLU A 5 0.60 -12.80 15.22
CA GLU A 5 -0.60 -13.02 14.39
C GLU A 5 -1.85 -13.43 15.18
N ARG A 6 -1.76 -13.74 16.48
CA ARG A 6 -2.93 -14.24 17.25
C ARG A 6 -3.93 -13.18 17.72
N VAL A 7 -3.69 -11.89 17.47
CA VAL A 7 -4.59 -10.82 17.96
C VAL A 7 -5.46 -10.20 16.86
N ALA A 8 -5.24 -10.53 15.58
CA ALA A 8 -6.01 -9.97 14.46
C ALA A 8 -7.16 -10.86 13.95
N GLY A 9 -7.32 -12.08 14.50
CA GLY A 9 -8.26 -13.09 14.01
C GLY A 9 -9.46 -13.37 14.92
N GLU A 10 -9.51 -12.86 16.15
CA GLU A 10 -10.69 -13.02 17.00
C GLU A 10 -11.72 -11.97 16.60
N SER A 11 -12.57 -12.37 15.64
CA SER A 11 -13.86 -11.74 15.41
C SER A 11 -14.58 -11.61 16.75
N PHE A 12 -14.71 -10.37 17.26
CA PHE A 12 -15.45 -10.12 18.50
C PHE A 12 -16.80 -10.83 18.41
N GLY A 13 -17.14 -11.64 19.40
CA GLY A 13 -18.43 -12.33 19.42
C GLY A 13 -19.60 -11.34 19.33
N PRO A 14 -20.78 -11.75 18.84
CA PRO A 14 -21.93 -10.87 18.63
C PRO A 14 -22.32 -10.09 19.90
N ALA A 15 -22.08 -10.64 21.10
CA ALA A 15 -22.30 -9.96 22.38
C ALA A 15 -21.34 -8.78 22.64
N ALA A 16 -20.06 -8.91 22.28
CA ALA A 16 -19.08 -7.82 22.41
C ALA A 16 -19.34 -6.70 21.38
N ARG A 17 -19.84 -7.06 20.19
CA ARG A 17 -20.22 -6.08 19.14
C ARG A 17 -21.42 -5.22 19.54
N ARG A 18 -22.36 -5.74 20.34
CA ARG A 18 -23.47 -4.94 20.91
C ARG A 18 -22.99 -3.87 21.91
N VAL A 19 -21.94 -4.13 22.68
CA VAL A 19 -21.32 -3.12 23.57
C VAL A 19 -20.56 -2.06 22.75
N LEU A 20 -19.98 -2.46 21.62
CA LEU A 20 -19.32 -1.58 20.64
C LEU A 20 -20.30 -0.77 19.77
N TRP A 21 -21.60 -1.01 19.86
CA TRP A 21 -22.64 -0.29 19.11
C TRP A 21 -22.83 1.18 19.56
N LEU A 22 -22.55 1.47 20.84
CA LEU A 22 -22.52 2.83 21.39
C LEU A 22 -21.49 3.75 20.67
N PRO A 23 -20.26 3.29 20.36
CA PRO A 23 -19.30 4.00 19.52
C PRO A 23 -19.81 4.44 18.14
N ILE A 24 -20.66 3.67 17.45
CA ILE A 24 -21.24 4.08 16.15
C ILE A 24 -22.20 5.23 16.37
N ARG A 25 -23.10 5.11 17.35
CA ARG A 25 -24.01 6.19 17.72
C ARG A 25 -23.22 7.45 18.10
N SER A 26 -22.11 7.30 18.84
CA SER A 26 -21.21 8.40 19.18
C SER A 26 -20.48 8.98 17.97
N ALA A 27 -19.96 8.17 17.04
CA ALA A 27 -19.27 8.61 15.84
C ALA A 27 -20.23 9.31 14.85
N CYS A 28 -21.42 8.75 14.62
CA CYS A 28 -22.47 9.40 13.85
C CYS A 28 -22.96 10.68 14.53
N HIS A 29 -23.12 10.69 15.85
CA HIS A 29 -23.51 11.90 16.59
C HIS A 29 -22.41 12.96 16.58
N LEU A 30 -21.12 12.57 16.63
CA LEU A 30 -19.98 13.46 16.53
C LEU A 30 -19.83 14.00 15.10
N ALA A 31 -20.01 13.18 14.06
CA ALA A 31 -20.00 13.63 12.67
C ALA A 31 -21.20 14.55 12.35
N VAL A 32 -22.40 14.22 12.85
CA VAL A 32 -23.58 15.08 12.74
C VAL A 32 -23.36 16.39 13.51
N ARG A 33 -22.86 16.34 14.75
CA ARG A 33 -22.55 17.55 15.54
C ARG A 33 -21.46 18.37 14.91
N ALA A 34 -20.40 17.75 14.40
CA ALA A 34 -19.32 18.44 13.69
C ALA A 34 -19.80 19.09 12.40
N CYS A 35 -20.61 18.42 11.58
CA CYS A 35 -21.26 19.04 10.43
C CYS A 35 -22.17 20.22 10.82
N LEU A 36 -22.86 20.13 11.97
CA LEU A 36 -23.70 21.21 12.48
C LEU A 36 -22.87 22.38 13.03
N THR A 37 -21.77 22.13 13.76
CA THR A 37 -20.89 23.18 14.32
C THR A 37 -19.96 23.79 13.28
N LEU A 38 -19.49 23.04 12.28
CA LEU A 38 -18.62 23.59 11.22
C LEU A 38 -19.40 24.47 10.24
N ARG A 39 -20.70 24.21 10.04
CA ARG A 39 -21.61 25.17 9.38
C ARG A 39 -21.69 26.51 10.11
N VAL A 40 -21.40 26.53 11.42
CA VAL A 40 -21.34 27.77 12.22
C VAL A 40 -19.96 28.41 12.06
N CYS A 41 -18.86 27.63 12.10
CA CYS A 41 -17.49 28.16 12.00
C CYS A 41 -17.09 28.65 10.60
N THR A 42 -17.55 28.05 9.50
CA THR A 42 -17.27 28.56 8.14
C THR A 42 -17.97 29.89 7.83
N ARG A 43 -18.73 30.45 8.78
CA ARG A 43 -19.53 31.67 8.61
C ARG A 43 -19.18 32.83 9.55
N TYR A 44 -18.16 32.70 10.39
CA TYR A 44 -17.67 33.80 11.23
C TYR A 44 -16.41 34.48 10.66
N GLY A 45 -16.37 34.65 9.33
CA GLY A 45 -15.77 35.84 8.74
C GLY A 45 -16.84 36.94 8.76
N ALA A 46 -16.59 38.02 9.50
CA ALA A 46 -17.56 39.10 9.76
C ALA A 46 -18.20 39.66 8.48
N HIS A 47 -19.52 39.93 8.52
CA HIS A 47 -20.40 40.49 7.48
C HIS A 47 -21.10 39.52 6.51
N ALA A 48 -22.10 38.76 7.00
CA ALA A 48 -23.27 38.36 6.19
C ALA A 48 -24.40 37.79 7.09
N ILE A 49 -24.97 38.65 7.95
CA ILE A 49 -26.27 38.38 8.56
C ILE A 49 -27.31 38.84 7.54
N VAL A 50 -28.39 38.06 7.37
CA VAL A 50 -29.49 38.22 6.40
C VAL A 50 -29.25 37.46 5.07
N TRP A 51 -30.16 36.52 4.76
CA TRP A 51 -30.35 35.76 3.49
C TRP A 51 -30.04 34.25 3.38
N TRP A 52 -29.83 33.48 4.46
CA TRP A 52 -29.80 32.01 4.33
C TRP A 52 -30.52 31.27 5.45
N VAL A 53 -31.80 31.55 5.58
CA VAL A 53 -32.75 30.56 6.09
C VAL A 53 -33.09 29.63 4.90
N GLN A 54 -33.19 28.32 5.17
CA GLN A 54 -34.02 27.34 4.43
C GLN A 54 -33.51 26.31 3.40
N VAL A 55 -32.22 25.96 3.26
CA VAL A 55 -31.87 24.68 2.59
C VAL A 55 -30.84 23.85 3.38
N GLU A 56 -31.32 22.79 4.03
CA GLU A 56 -30.44 21.74 4.55
C GLU A 56 -29.67 21.11 3.37
N SER A 57 -28.34 21.04 3.48
CA SER A 57 -27.52 20.40 2.43
C SER A 57 -27.94 18.94 2.27
N PRO A 58 -27.89 18.37 1.05
CA PRO A 58 -28.21 16.96 0.82
C PRO A 58 -27.35 16.03 1.66
N LEU A 59 -26.07 16.40 1.91
CA LEU A 59 -25.15 15.67 2.79
C LEU A 59 -25.65 15.61 4.25
N LEU A 60 -26.10 16.74 4.80
CA LEU A 60 -26.63 16.78 6.18
C LEU A 60 -27.92 15.97 6.30
N ARG A 61 -28.78 16.03 5.28
CA ARG A 61 -29.99 15.19 5.21
C ARG A 61 -29.65 13.70 5.18
N SER A 62 -28.63 13.31 4.42
CA SER A 62 -28.13 11.93 4.35
C SER A 62 -27.64 11.43 5.71
N LEU A 63 -26.82 12.24 6.41
CA LEU A 63 -26.36 11.92 7.77
C LEU A 63 -27.50 11.85 8.80
N LYS A 64 -28.46 12.79 8.75
CA LYS A 64 -29.63 12.76 9.64
C LYS A 64 -30.51 11.53 9.40
N LYS A 65 -30.68 11.14 8.13
CA LYS A 65 -31.41 9.92 7.75
C LYS A 65 -30.69 8.69 8.30
N LEU A 66 -29.37 8.61 8.11
CA LEU A 66 -28.57 7.53 8.68
C LEU A 66 -28.68 7.47 10.20
N HIS A 67 -28.59 8.61 10.88
CA HIS A 67 -28.72 8.68 12.33
C HIS A 67 -30.08 8.15 12.82
N LYS A 68 -31.18 8.52 12.16
CA LYS A 68 -32.52 7.99 12.47
C LYS A 68 -32.62 6.49 12.22
N ASN A 69 -32.05 5.99 11.12
CA ASN A 69 -32.04 4.57 10.82
C ASN A 69 -31.25 3.77 11.87
N LEU A 70 -30.11 4.28 12.31
CA LEU A 70 -29.28 3.67 13.36
C LEU A 70 -29.90 3.78 14.76
N GLN A 71 -30.85 4.69 15.00
CA GLN A 71 -31.57 4.75 16.27
C GLN A 71 -32.57 3.61 16.43
N GLY A 72 -33.14 3.10 15.34
CA GLY A 72 -34.19 2.09 15.37
C GLY A 72 -33.74 0.63 15.25
N SER A 73 -32.45 0.35 15.09
CA SER A 73 -31.90 -1.01 14.98
C SER A 73 -31.30 -1.48 16.30
N ASP A 74 -31.35 -2.78 16.61
CA ASP A 74 -30.69 -3.35 17.79
C ASP A 74 -29.28 -3.90 17.47
N ASP A 75 -29.03 -4.28 16.21
CA ASP A 75 -27.73 -4.67 15.69
C ASP A 75 -27.38 -3.86 14.43
N VAL A 76 -26.09 -3.55 14.24
CA VAL A 76 -25.60 -2.87 13.02
C VAL A 76 -25.31 -3.86 11.90
N LEU A 77 -25.10 -5.14 12.20
CA LEU A 77 -24.88 -6.17 11.18
C LEU A 77 -26.14 -6.46 10.34
N ASP A 78 -27.32 -6.10 10.83
CA ASP A 78 -28.58 -6.17 10.08
C ASP A 78 -28.69 -5.08 9.00
N ILE A 79 -27.82 -4.07 9.04
CA ILE A 79 -27.84 -2.93 8.14
C ILE A 79 -26.77 -3.12 7.05
N ASP A 80 -27.19 -2.96 5.79
CA ASP A 80 -26.31 -2.97 4.61
C ASP A 80 -25.10 -2.02 4.81
N ALA A 81 -23.89 -2.57 4.64
CA ALA A 81 -22.64 -1.84 4.76
C ALA A 81 -22.56 -0.63 3.84
N VAL A 82 -23.16 -0.72 2.65
CA VAL A 82 -23.21 0.38 1.69
C VAL A 82 -24.11 1.51 2.21
N VAL A 83 -25.18 1.20 2.95
CA VAL A 83 -26.14 2.19 3.43
C VAL A 83 -25.52 3.09 4.50
N TYR A 84 -24.80 2.53 5.47
CA TYR A 84 -24.21 3.35 6.54
C TYR A 84 -22.87 3.99 6.17
N THR A 85 -22.15 3.47 5.17
CA THR A 85 -20.90 4.09 4.68
C THR A 85 -21.17 5.26 3.74
N ARG A 86 -22.20 5.18 2.89
CA ARG A 86 -22.48 6.14 1.81
C ARG A 86 -22.45 7.62 2.23
N PRO A 87 -23.10 8.08 3.31
CA PRO A 87 -23.08 9.49 3.68
C PRO A 87 -21.67 10.04 3.95
N PHE A 88 -20.76 9.20 4.43
CA PHE A 88 -19.36 9.58 4.66
C PHE A 88 -18.57 9.61 3.34
N LEU A 89 -18.85 8.68 2.43
CA LEU A 89 -18.23 8.66 1.09
C LEU A 89 -18.65 9.88 0.26
N ASP A 90 -19.92 10.28 0.36
CA ASP A 90 -20.45 11.48 -0.30
C ASP A 90 -19.78 12.76 0.23
N ILE A 91 -19.39 12.79 1.52
CA ILE A 91 -18.62 13.91 2.08
C ILE A 91 -17.19 13.90 1.52
N ILE A 92 -16.50 12.77 1.53
CA ILE A 92 -15.09 12.66 1.10
C ILE A 92 -14.90 13.02 -0.38
N THR A 93 -15.91 12.77 -1.22
CA THR A 93 -15.85 13.00 -2.66
C THR A 93 -16.40 14.37 -3.09
N SER A 94 -16.91 15.16 -2.15
CA SER A 94 -17.55 16.45 -2.42
C SER A 94 -16.52 17.58 -2.45
N GLU A 95 -16.47 18.33 -3.55
CA GLU A 95 -15.51 19.45 -3.70
C GLU A 95 -15.80 20.64 -2.76
N GLY A 96 -17.06 20.84 -2.38
CA GLY A 96 -17.47 21.95 -1.49
C GLY A 96 -17.41 21.63 0.00
N THR A 97 -16.73 20.54 0.42
CA THR A 97 -16.53 20.22 1.84
C THR A 97 -15.15 20.64 2.30
N SER A 98 -15.05 21.20 3.51
CA SER A 98 -13.78 21.59 4.09
C SER A 98 -12.93 20.39 4.51
N ALA A 99 -11.61 20.55 4.51
CA ALA A 99 -10.65 19.52 4.93
C ALA A 99 -10.96 18.92 6.31
N LEU A 100 -11.40 19.75 7.28
CA LEU A 100 -11.79 19.29 8.61
C LEU A 100 -13.02 18.35 8.59
N LEU A 101 -14.05 18.66 7.79
CA LEU A 101 -15.20 17.78 7.65
C LEU A 101 -14.81 16.45 7.00
N THR A 102 -13.96 16.52 5.98
CA THR A 102 -13.42 15.34 5.31
C THR A 102 -12.58 14.49 6.27
N ALA A 103 -11.73 15.09 7.09
CA ALA A 103 -10.94 14.40 8.11
C ALA A 103 -11.81 13.64 9.12
N ILE A 104 -12.94 14.22 9.54
CA ILE A 104 -13.90 13.58 10.45
C ILE A 104 -14.61 12.41 9.77
N ALA A 105 -14.98 12.55 8.49
CA ALA A 105 -15.58 11.47 7.71
C ALA A 105 -14.61 10.29 7.53
N LEU A 106 -13.35 10.57 7.16
CA LEU A 106 -12.28 9.58 7.04
C LEU A 106 -12.04 8.85 8.38
N SER A 107 -11.93 9.60 9.47
CA SER A 107 -11.76 9.04 10.82
C SER A 107 -12.93 8.16 11.26
N SER A 108 -14.14 8.49 10.83
CA SER A 108 -15.35 7.70 11.14
C SER A 108 -15.34 6.36 10.41
N LEU A 109 -14.99 6.36 9.12
CA LEU A 109 -14.80 5.12 8.35
C LEU A 109 -13.67 4.26 8.91
N ASN A 110 -12.57 4.89 9.34
CA ASN A 110 -11.45 4.17 9.97
C ASN A 110 -11.92 3.44 11.24
N LYS A 111 -12.73 4.09 12.08
CA LYS A 111 -13.35 3.47 13.25
C LYS A 111 -14.32 2.35 12.89
N PHE A 112 -15.08 2.46 11.80
CA PHE A 112 -15.98 1.38 11.36
C PHE A 112 -15.22 0.11 11.00
N LEU A 113 -14.04 0.25 10.38
CA LEU A 113 -13.14 -0.87 10.09
C LEU A 113 -12.47 -1.39 11.37
N LEU A 114 -11.97 -0.50 12.23
CA LEU A 114 -11.28 -0.88 13.46
C LEU A 114 -12.18 -1.65 14.43
N TYR A 115 -13.44 -1.28 14.54
CA TYR A 115 -14.41 -1.95 15.41
C TYR A 115 -15.09 -3.17 14.74
N GLY A 116 -14.77 -3.47 13.48
CA GLY A 116 -15.28 -4.64 12.78
C GLY A 116 -16.76 -4.56 12.40
N PHE A 117 -17.30 -3.36 12.16
CA PHE A 117 -18.66 -3.21 11.60
C PHE A 117 -18.70 -3.56 10.11
N ILE A 118 -17.61 -3.26 9.41
CA ILE A 118 -17.37 -3.77 8.07
C ILE A 118 -16.52 -5.03 8.24
N CYS A 119 -17.16 -6.18 8.03
CA CYS A 119 -16.55 -7.50 8.13
C CYS A 119 -17.05 -8.38 6.97
N PRO A 120 -16.36 -9.49 6.63
CA PRO A 120 -16.76 -10.38 5.53
C PRO A 120 -18.20 -10.90 5.62
N GLU A 121 -18.74 -10.99 6.82
CA GLU A 121 -20.10 -11.48 7.08
C GLU A 121 -21.17 -10.39 6.86
N ALA A 122 -20.80 -9.11 6.82
CA ALA A 122 -21.76 -8.02 6.70
C ALA A 122 -22.36 -7.94 5.28
N PRO A 123 -23.66 -7.62 5.16
CA PRO A 123 -24.33 -7.52 3.87
C PRO A 123 -23.67 -6.49 2.96
N ARG A 124 -23.29 -6.92 1.75
CA ARG A 124 -22.57 -6.11 0.73
C ARG A 124 -21.30 -5.44 1.26
N ALA A 125 -20.63 -6.05 2.24
CA ALA A 125 -19.36 -5.55 2.78
C ALA A 125 -18.30 -5.37 1.69
N GLN A 126 -18.23 -6.29 0.72
CA GLN A 126 -17.28 -6.18 -0.38
C GLN A 126 -17.47 -4.91 -1.20
N GLU A 127 -18.70 -4.59 -1.55
CA GLU A 127 -19.00 -3.39 -2.31
C GLU A 127 -18.69 -2.13 -1.49
N ALA A 128 -19.06 -2.12 -0.21
CA ALA A 128 -18.74 -1.01 0.69
C ALA A 128 -17.22 -0.80 0.81
N MET A 129 -16.45 -1.88 0.94
CA MET A 129 -15.00 -1.84 1.12
C MET A 129 -14.29 -1.25 -0.10
N ASN A 130 -14.66 -1.69 -1.30
CA ASN A 130 -14.09 -1.16 -2.54
C ASN A 130 -14.53 0.30 -2.79
N ARG A 131 -15.76 0.67 -2.42
CA ARG A 131 -16.23 2.08 -2.48
C ARG A 131 -15.49 2.99 -1.49
N ILE A 132 -15.11 2.51 -0.31
CA ILE A 132 -14.31 3.27 0.66
C ILE A 132 -12.95 3.62 0.07
N VAL A 133 -12.23 2.63 -0.48
CA VAL A 133 -10.92 2.87 -1.10
C VAL A 133 -11.05 3.80 -2.31
N LEU A 134 -12.05 3.59 -3.16
CA LEU A 134 -12.30 4.46 -4.31
C LEU A 134 -12.59 5.90 -3.90
N ALA A 135 -13.42 6.11 -2.88
CA ALA A 135 -13.73 7.45 -2.37
C ALA A 135 -12.50 8.11 -1.72
N ALA A 136 -11.74 7.36 -0.91
CA ALA A 136 -10.52 7.87 -0.28
C ALA A 136 -9.47 8.28 -1.32
N THR A 137 -9.23 7.46 -2.34
CA THR A 137 -8.26 7.76 -3.42
C THR A 137 -8.73 8.89 -4.35
N ARG A 138 -10.04 9.13 -4.44
CA ARG A 138 -10.64 10.25 -5.19
C ARG A 138 -11.04 11.42 -4.29
N CYS A 139 -10.50 11.47 -3.07
CA CYS A 139 -10.84 12.48 -2.08
C CYS A 139 -10.60 13.89 -2.65
N ARG A 140 -11.59 14.76 -2.50
CA ARG A 140 -11.53 16.17 -2.87
C ARG A 140 -12.10 17.01 -1.73
N PHE A 141 -11.50 18.16 -1.47
CA PHE A 141 -11.98 19.12 -0.49
C PHE A 141 -11.49 20.51 -0.82
N GLU A 142 -12.19 21.51 -0.29
CA GLU A 142 -11.82 22.92 -0.40
C GLU A 142 -10.57 23.18 0.45
N SER A 143 -9.49 23.57 -0.21
CA SER A 143 -8.22 23.95 0.42
C SER A 143 -8.34 25.38 0.94
N ILE A 144 -8.48 25.51 2.26
CA ILE A 144 -8.57 26.81 2.96
C ILE A 144 -7.30 27.05 3.76
N ASP A 145 -6.84 26.03 4.49
CA ASP A 145 -5.63 26.06 5.29
C ASP A 145 -4.79 24.80 5.07
N LYS A 146 -3.49 24.99 4.84
CA LYS A 146 -2.57 23.89 4.54
C LYS A 146 -2.47 22.90 5.69
N HIS A 147 -2.61 23.35 6.95
CA HIS A 147 -2.52 22.46 8.10
C HIS A 147 -3.72 21.50 8.20
N ASP A 148 -4.92 22.03 7.97
CA ASP A 148 -6.14 21.21 7.90
C ASP A 148 -6.09 20.23 6.73
N ASP A 149 -5.58 20.67 5.57
CA ASP A 149 -5.40 19.83 4.39
C ASP A 149 -4.45 18.65 4.68
N GLU A 150 -3.29 18.91 5.27
CA GLU A 150 -2.34 17.86 5.66
C GLU A 150 -2.94 16.91 6.70
N THR A 151 -3.73 17.44 7.65
CA THR A 151 -4.44 16.61 8.65
C THR A 151 -5.45 15.66 7.98
N ALA A 152 -6.22 16.15 7.00
CA ALA A 152 -7.14 15.32 6.23
C ALA A 152 -6.40 14.22 5.44
N LEU A 153 -5.27 14.58 4.81
CA LEU A 153 -4.42 13.64 4.09
C LEU A 153 -3.78 12.58 5.00
N MET A 154 -3.37 12.94 6.21
CA MET A 154 -2.90 11.97 7.21
C MET A 154 -4.01 10.97 7.59
N ARG A 155 -5.24 11.45 7.78
CA ARG A 155 -6.40 10.57 8.06
C ARG A 155 -6.78 9.68 6.87
N LEU A 156 -6.52 10.13 5.65
CA LEU A 156 -6.69 9.34 4.44
C LEU A 156 -5.70 8.17 4.41
N LEU A 157 -4.41 8.43 4.68
CA LEU A 157 -3.39 7.37 4.76
C LEU A 157 -3.71 6.33 5.85
N GLU A 158 -4.13 6.79 7.03
CA GLU A 158 -4.59 5.91 8.12
C GLU A 158 -5.75 5.01 7.66
N LEU A 159 -6.74 5.57 6.95
CA LEU A 159 -7.87 4.81 6.42
C LEU A 159 -7.43 3.78 5.38
N LEU A 160 -6.60 4.14 4.41
CA LEU A 160 -6.12 3.21 3.37
C LEU A 160 -5.33 2.04 3.99
N SER A 161 -4.48 2.32 4.98
CA SER A 161 -3.79 1.28 5.76
C SER A 161 -4.79 0.35 6.44
N GLN A 162 -5.80 0.91 7.11
CA GLN A 162 -6.81 0.12 7.81
C GLN A 162 -7.67 -0.73 6.86
N CYS A 163 -7.99 -0.24 5.67
CA CYS A 163 -8.71 -1.00 4.64
C CYS A 163 -8.01 -2.33 4.35
N VAL A 164 -6.70 -2.31 4.14
CA VAL A 164 -5.91 -3.52 3.81
C VAL A 164 -5.69 -4.41 5.03
N ARG A 165 -5.52 -3.82 6.22
CA ARG A 165 -5.22 -4.52 7.48
C ARG A 165 -6.43 -5.15 8.16
N SER A 166 -7.62 -4.64 7.92
CA SER A 166 -8.85 -5.11 8.58
C SER A 166 -9.23 -6.52 8.14
N SER A 167 -10.10 -7.18 8.91
CA SER A 167 -10.67 -8.49 8.53
C SER A 167 -11.43 -8.42 7.20
N ALA A 168 -12.05 -7.28 6.87
CA ALA A 168 -12.69 -7.03 5.59
C ALA A 168 -11.70 -6.77 4.44
N GLY A 169 -10.40 -6.67 4.71
CA GLY A 169 -9.36 -6.53 3.69
C GLY A 169 -9.34 -7.70 2.69
N VAL A 170 -9.90 -8.85 3.06
CA VAL A 170 -10.10 -10.00 2.15
C VAL A 170 -11.06 -9.72 1.00
N LEU A 171 -11.87 -8.67 1.10
CA LEU A 171 -12.89 -8.32 0.11
C LEU A 171 -12.39 -7.28 -0.91
N LEU A 172 -11.19 -6.73 -0.74
CA LEU A 172 -10.64 -5.75 -1.66
C LEU A 172 -10.31 -6.41 -3.01
N THR A 173 -10.57 -5.70 -4.11
CA THR A 173 -10.18 -6.12 -5.46
C THR A 173 -8.73 -5.73 -5.79
N ASP A 174 -8.17 -6.35 -6.83
CA ASP A 174 -6.86 -5.98 -7.38
C ASP A 174 -6.77 -4.48 -7.65
N ASP A 175 -7.80 -3.90 -8.29
CA ASP A 175 -7.88 -2.48 -8.61
C ASP A 175 -7.87 -1.59 -7.36
N SER A 176 -8.64 -1.94 -6.33
CA SER A 176 -8.72 -1.13 -5.11
C SER A 176 -7.40 -1.13 -4.36
N VAL A 177 -6.76 -2.29 -4.21
CA VAL A 177 -5.45 -2.37 -3.55
C VAL A 177 -4.39 -1.60 -4.34
N TRP A 178 -4.40 -1.74 -5.66
CA TRP A 178 -3.51 -0.99 -6.53
C TRP A 178 -3.71 0.53 -6.41
N LEU A 179 -4.95 1.01 -6.43
CA LEU A 179 -5.27 2.42 -6.23
C LEU A 179 -4.80 2.94 -4.87
N ALA A 180 -4.96 2.16 -3.80
CA ALA A 180 -4.48 2.53 -2.47
C ALA A 180 -2.96 2.72 -2.46
N MET A 181 -2.21 1.78 -3.06
CA MET A 181 -0.76 1.88 -3.21
C MET A 181 -0.34 3.11 -4.01
N GLN A 182 -0.97 3.34 -5.17
CA GLN A 182 -0.67 4.49 -6.02
C GLN A 182 -0.93 5.80 -5.29
N CYS A 183 -2.03 5.89 -4.54
CA CYS A 183 -2.36 7.07 -3.75
C CYS A 183 -1.28 7.37 -2.71
N CYS A 184 -0.85 6.36 -1.93
CA CYS A 184 0.26 6.52 -0.99
C CYS A 184 1.54 6.96 -1.69
N ASN A 185 1.87 6.38 -2.84
CA ASN A 185 3.06 6.76 -3.60
C ASN A 185 2.98 8.22 -4.10
N THR A 186 1.86 8.64 -4.67
CA THR A 186 1.68 10.02 -5.14
C THR A 186 1.82 11.03 -4.00
N MET A 187 1.35 10.69 -2.80
CA MET A 187 1.51 11.54 -1.61
C MET A 187 2.95 11.55 -1.09
N ALA A 188 3.67 10.43 -1.20
CA ALA A 188 5.08 10.33 -0.84
C ALA A 188 5.98 11.13 -1.77
N ASP A 189 5.68 11.14 -3.07
CA ASP A 189 6.47 11.84 -4.10
C ASP A 189 6.06 13.34 -4.22
N ALA A 190 5.07 13.81 -3.45
CA ALA A 190 4.59 15.19 -3.50
C ALA A 190 5.58 16.18 -2.87
N GLU A 191 6.37 16.87 -3.71
CA GLU A 191 7.41 17.83 -3.28
C GLU A 191 6.87 18.97 -2.39
N LYS A 192 5.64 19.44 -2.64
CA LYS A 192 5.02 20.57 -1.92
C LYS A 192 4.43 20.20 -0.55
N SER A 193 4.33 18.91 -0.25
CA SER A 193 3.84 18.37 1.02
C SER A 193 4.88 18.47 2.14
N SER A 194 4.46 18.43 3.40
CA SER A 194 5.41 18.33 4.51
C SER A 194 6.21 17.03 4.49
N PHE A 195 7.40 17.08 5.10
CA PHE A 195 8.23 15.90 5.30
C PHE A 195 7.50 14.82 6.11
N LEU A 196 6.73 15.21 7.13
CA LEU A 196 5.97 14.27 7.95
C LEU A 196 4.92 13.52 7.11
N LEU A 197 4.18 14.22 6.24
CA LEU A 197 3.21 13.59 5.36
C LEU A 197 3.87 12.62 4.39
N ARG A 198 4.97 13.04 3.73
CA ARG A 198 5.71 12.15 2.81
C ARG A 198 6.27 10.92 3.51
N SER A 199 6.88 11.10 4.68
CA SER A 199 7.43 10.01 5.49
C SER A 199 6.34 9.03 5.93
N THR A 200 5.19 9.55 6.37
CA THR A 200 4.03 8.73 6.75
C THR A 200 3.42 8.01 5.55
N ALA A 201 3.39 8.65 4.38
CA ALA A 201 2.92 8.03 3.14
C ALA A 201 3.81 6.85 2.72
N ASN A 202 5.14 7.01 2.80
CA ASN A 202 6.09 5.93 2.58
C ASN A 202 5.91 4.79 3.59
N ALA A 203 5.80 5.08 4.88
CA ALA A 203 5.55 4.06 5.89
C ALA A 203 4.21 3.32 5.64
N THR A 204 3.18 4.06 5.24
CA THR A 204 1.86 3.50 4.89
C THR A 204 1.94 2.58 3.68
N LEU A 205 2.67 2.99 2.63
CA LEU A 205 2.94 2.15 1.46
C LEU A 205 3.65 0.85 1.87
N SER A 206 4.70 0.93 2.70
CA SER A 206 5.38 -0.26 3.23
C SER A 206 4.46 -1.18 4.00
N HIS A 207 3.57 -0.64 4.83
CA HIS A 207 2.57 -1.43 5.53
C HIS A 207 1.60 -2.12 4.56
N ILE A 208 1.08 -1.40 3.56
CA ILE A 208 0.18 -1.98 2.56
C ILE A 208 0.88 -3.13 1.82
N VAL A 209 2.10 -2.93 1.33
CA VAL A 209 2.89 -3.97 0.65
C VAL A 209 3.10 -5.18 1.56
N LEU A 210 3.53 -4.96 2.81
CA LEU A 210 3.71 -6.05 3.78
C LEU A 210 2.42 -6.86 3.96
N HIS A 211 1.27 -6.20 4.17
CA HIS A 211 0.00 -6.90 4.39
C HIS A 211 -0.53 -7.62 3.15
N MET A 212 -0.25 -7.10 1.96
CA MET A 212 -0.59 -7.79 0.72
C MET A 212 0.18 -9.11 0.58
N PHE A 213 1.50 -9.07 0.81
CA PHE A 213 2.35 -10.24 0.65
C PHE A 213 2.26 -11.24 1.81
N SER A 214 1.90 -10.79 3.03
CA SER A 214 1.63 -11.71 4.14
C SER A 214 0.43 -12.61 3.88
N ARG A 215 -0.50 -12.17 3.03
CA ARG A 215 -1.68 -12.94 2.62
C ARG A 215 -1.45 -13.88 1.46
N LEU A 216 -0.28 -13.86 0.83
CA LEU A 216 0.05 -14.71 -0.31
C LEU A 216 -0.22 -16.21 -0.05
N PRO A 217 0.15 -16.81 1.10
CA PRO A 217 -0.13 -18.23 1.35
C PRO A 217 -1.62 -18.55 1.33
N ALA A 218 -2.46 -17.66 1.87
CA ALA A 218 -3.91 -17.84 1.90
C ALA A 218 -4.54 -17.68 0.51
N ILE A 219 -4.02 -16.75 -0.31
CA ILE A 219 -4.45 -16.55 -1.70
C ILE A 219 -4.18 -17.82 -2.53
N LEU A 220 -2.97 -18.38 -2.43
CA LEU A 220 -2.62 -19.61 -3.16
C LEU A 220 -3.45 -20.82 -2.70
N ALA A 221 -3.73 -20.92 -1.40
CA ALA A 221 -4.62 -21.97 -0.88
C ALA A 221 -6.04 -21.85 -1.44
N ALA A 222 -6.56 -20.62 -1.58
CA ALA A 222 -7.88 -20.36 -2.15
C ALA A 222 -7.94 -20.67 -3.66
N GLU A 223 -6.93 -20.27 -4.42
CA GLU A 223 -6.82 -20.58 -5.86
C GLU A 223 -6.79 -22.09 -6.09
N GLN A 224 -5.95 -22.83 -5.36
CA GLN A 224 -5.88 -24.29 -5.45
C GLN A 224 -7.19 -24.98 -5.05
N ALA A 225 -7.89 -24.46 -4.04
CA ALA A 225 -9.20 -24.99 -3.64
C ALA A 225 -10.25 -24.79 -4.74
N HIS A 226 -10.25 -23.63 -5.39
CA HIS A 226 -11.13 -23.32 -6.51
C HIS A 226 -10.86 -24.24 -7.71
N GLU A 227 -9.59 -24.44 -8.08
CA GLU A 227 -9.19 -25.35 -9.16
C GLU A 227 -9.62 -26.80 -8.87
N ARG A 228 -9.43 -27.27 -7.63
CA ARG A 228 -9.85 -28.61 -7.22
C ARG A 228 -11.37 -28.78 -7.28
N ALA A 229 -12.12 -27.77 -6.85
CA ALA A 229 -13.58 -27.78 -6.92
C ALA A 229 -14.08 -27.79 -8.37
N ALA A 230 -13.45 -27.00 -9.26
CA ALA A 230 -13.76 -26.99 -10.68
C ALA A 230 -13.44 -28.34 -11.36
N ALA A 231 -12.30 -28.95 -11.03
CA ALA A 231 -11.93 -30.27 -11.53
C ALA A 231 -12.91 -31.36 -11.05
N ALA A 232 -13.34 -31.31 -9.79
CA ALA A 232 -14.34 -32.22 -9.25
C ALA A 232 -15.70 -32.05 -9.95
N ALA A 233 -16.13 -30.81 -10.24
CA ALA A 233 -17.35 -30.54 -10.98
C ALA A 233 -17.30 -31.09 -12.42
N ALA A 234 -16.14 -30.99 -13.08
CA ALA A 234 -15.92 -31.52 -14.42
C ALA A 234 -16.03 -33.06 -14.48
N LEU A 235 -15.65 -33.77 -13.40
CA LEU A 235 -15.78 -35.22 -13.29
C LEU A 235 -17.24 -35.69 -13.14
N TYR A 236 -18.11 -34.88 -12.50
CA TYR A 236 -19.51 -35.22 -12.29
C TYR A 236 -20.45 -34.78 -13.45
N HIS A 237 -20.07 -33.79 -14.26
CA HIS A 237 -20.83 -33.36 -15.44
C HIS A 237 -20.02 -33.40 -16.75
N PRO A 238 -19.74 -34.58 -17.32
CA PRO A 238 -18.97 -34.72 -18.56
C PRO A 238 -19.70 -34.26 -19.85
N ARG A 239 -20.96 -33.80 -19.76
CA ARG A 239 -21.82 -33.45 -20.93
C ARG A 239 -22.12 -31.96 -21.12
N ALA A 240 -21.57 -31.07 -20.28
CA ALA A 240 -21.82 -29.61 -20.40
C ALA A 240 -20.82 -28.88 -21.32
N THR A 241 -19.88 -29.59 -21.95
CA THR A 241 -18.82 -28.99 -22.80
C THR A 241 -19.24 -28.68 -24.23
N ALA A 242 -20.53 -28.76 -24.57
CA ALA A 242 -21.05 -28.40 -25.89
C ALA A 242 -22.32 -27.54 -25.82
N LEU A 243 -22.20 -26.33 -25.26
CA LEU A 243 -23.03 -25.22 -25.73
C LEU A 243 -22.12 -24.02 -26.07
N PRO A 244 -22.17 -23.50 -27.31
CA PRO A 244 -21.42 -22.31 -27.67
C PRO A 244 -22.00 -21.07 -26.98
N ALA A 245 -21.17 -20.37 -26.21
CA ALA A 245 -21.01 -18.91 -26.14
C ALA A 245 -22.23 -17.97 -26.33
N VAL A 246 -23.45 -18.31 -25.90
CA VAL A 246 -24.63 -17.43 -26.00
C VAL A 246 -25.39 -17.33 -24.68
N ILE A 247 -24.71 -16.87 -23.61
CA ILE A 247 -25.27 -15.98 -22.57
C ILE A 247 -24.11 -15.13 -22.05
N ALA A 248 -23.61 -14.20 -22.87
CA ALA A 248 -22.65 -13.19 -22.45
C ALA A 248 -23.18 -11.78 -22.68
N GLU A 249 -24.51 -11.59 -22.73
CA GLU A 249 -25.13 -10.26 -22.76
C GLU A 249 -26.39 -10.24 -21.90
N ALA A 250 -26.20 -10.31 -20.58
CA ALA A 250 -27.19 -9.90 -19.62
C ALA A 250 -26.46 -9.25 -18.44
N GLY A 251 -26.23 -7.94 -18.54
CA GLY A 251 -25.77 -7.03 -17.47
C GLY A 251 -24.96 -7.70 -16.36
N HIS A 252 -23.71 -8.08 -16.65
CA HIS A 252 -22.79 -8.57 -15.62
C HIS A 252 -22.61 -7.48 -14.57
N GLN A 253 -23.33 -7.57 -13.46
CA GLN A 253 -22.80 -7.06 -12.20
C GLN A 253 -21.45 -7.75 -12.06
N HIS A 254 -20.38 -6.99 -12.31
CA HIS A 254 -19.02 -7.47 -12.24
C HIS A 254 -18.84 -8.06 -10.85
N VAL A 255 -18.89 -9.39 -10.72
CA VAL A 255 -18.66 -10.06 -9.44
C VAL A 255 -17.19 -9.79 -9.16
N ALA A 256 -16.95 -8.78 -8.34
CA ALA A 256 -15.63 -8.35 -7.94
C ALA A 256 -14.95 -9.55 -7.29
N HIS A 257 -13.84 -10.02 -7.84
CA HIS A 257 -13.04 -11.06 -7.20
C HIS A 257 -12.11 -10.39 -6.16
N PRO A 258 -11.92 -10.99 -4.97
CA PRO A 258 -10.83 -10.61 -4.07
C PRO A 258 -9.48 -10.50 -4.80
N TYR A 259 -8.61 -9.60 -4.36
CA TYR A 259 -7.30 -9.45 -4.96
C TYR A 259 -6.47 -10.73 -4.84
N GLY A 260 -5.63 -10.98 -5.84
CA GLY A 260 -4.89 -12.22 -5.97
C GLY A 260 -3.46 -12.02 -6.47
N VAL A 261 -2.93 -13.07 -7.11
CA VAL A 261 -1.60 -13.05 -7.73
C VAL A 261 -1.38 -11.89 -8.74
N PRO A 262 -2.38 -11.43 -9.53
CA PRO A 262 -2.17 -10.34 -10.50
C PRO A 262 -1.67 -9.04 -9.88
N VAL A 263 -2.31 -8.54 -8.80
CA VAL A 263 -1.86 -7.29 -8.17
C VAL A 263 -0.50 -7.46 -7.49
N LEU A 264 -0.21 -8.61 -6.90
CA LEU A 264 1.09 -8.88 -6.27
C LEU A 264 2.22 -8.86 -7.30
N THR A 265 2.00 -9.49 -8.45
CA THR A 265 2.95 -9.49 -9.57
C THR A 265 3.16 -8.07 -10.11
N ARG A 266 2.05 -7.35 -10.33
CA ARG A 266 2.09 -5.94 -10.78
C ARG A 266 2.85 -5.05 -9.80
N THR A 267 2.64 -5.24 -8.50
CA THR A 267 3.37 -4.51 -7.44
C THR A 267 4.87 -4.77 -7.53
N LEU A 268 5.30 -6.02 -7.69
CA LEU A 268 6.72 -6.32 -7.77
C LEU A 268 7.37 -5.78 -9.05
N SER A 269 6.69 -5.85 -10.20
CA SER A 269 7.15 -5.21 -11.44
C SER A 269 7.27 -3.71 -11.30
N TRP A 270 6.27 -3.05 -10.68
CA TRP A 270 6.30 -1.62 -10.41
C TRP A 270 7.46 -1.22 -9.50
N LEU A 271 7.69 -1.95 -8.41
CA LEU A 271 8.84 -1.72 -7.53
C LEU A 271 10.18 -1.93 -8.27
N SER A 272 10.26 -2.94 -9.13
CA SER A 272 11.46 -3.24 -9.91
C SER A 272 11.75 -2.12 -10.92
N ALA A 273 10.73 -1.64 -11.64
CA ALA A 273 10.84 -0.53 -12.57
C ALA A 273 11.29 0.76 -11.85
N ARG A 274 10.79 1.01 -10.63
CA ARG A 274 11.23 2.15 -9.80
C ARG A 274 12.72 2.11 -9.51
N ILE A 275 13.34 0.95 -9.29
CA ILE A 275 14.81 0.86 -9.14
C ILE A 275 15.51 1.37 -10.41
N GLY A 276 15.01 0.97 -11.58
CA GLY A 276 15.60 1.34 -12.87
C GLY A 276 15.51 2.83 -13.19
N GLU A 277 14.38 3.45 -12.87
CA GLU A 277 14.12 4.87 -13.13
C GLU A 277 14.71 5.79 -12.05
N ALA A 278 14.85 5.31 -10.81
CA ALA A 278 15.30 6.11 -9.67
C ALA A 278 16.81 6.42 -9.67
N GLY A 279 17.56 6.07 -10.72
CA GLY A 279 19.00 6.33 -10.81
C GLY A 279 19.42 7.80 -10.59
N ALA A 280 18.49 8.76 -10.65
CA ALA A 280 18.72 10.17 -10.33
C ALA A 280 18.40 10.57 -8.88
N ASP A 281 17.48 9.88 -8.19
CA ASP A 281 17.09 10.22 -6.81
C ASP A 281 17.45 9.09 -5.82
N ARG A 282 18.36 9.43 -4.90
CA ARG A 282 18.80 8.54 -3.82
C ARG A 282 17.63 8.11 -2.93
N GLY A 283 16.72 9.03 -2.61
CA GLY A 283 15.60 8.74 -1.70
C GLY A 283 14.65 7.70 -2.28
N SER A 284 14.22 7.93 -3.52
CA SER A 284 13.36 7.02 -4.29
C SER A 284 13.97 5.64 -4.49
N THR A 285 15.28 5.56 -4.78
CA THR A 285 16.00 4.29 -4.95
C THR A 285 16.01 3.49 -3.65
N LEU A 286 16.36 4.12 -2.52
CA LEU A 286 16.38 3.45 -1.22
C LEU A 286 14.98 2.97 -0.81
N ALA A 287 13.96 3.81 -0.97
CA ALA A 287 12.58 3.43 -0.66
C ALA A 287 12.11 2.22 -1.50
N ALA A 288 12.43 2.18 -2.80
CA ALA A 288 12.10 1.03 -3.65
C ALA A 288 12.82 -0.26 -3.20
N LEU A 289 14.12 -0.18 -2.88
CA LEU A 289 14.90 -1.32 -2.38
C LEU A 289 14.37 -1.81 -1.03
N GLU A 290 14.00 -0.92 -0.13
CA GLU A 290 13.40 -1.27 1.18
C GLU A 290 12.04 -1.96 1.04
N LEU A 291 11.20 -1.49 0.12
CA LEU A 291 9.92 -2.13 -0.21
C LEU A 291 10.12 -3.53 -0.80
N ILE A 292 11.07 -3.70 -1.73
CA ILE A 292 11.38 -5.03 -2.28
C ILE A 292 11.93 -5.95 -1.20
N ASN A 293 12.78 -5.44 -0.31
CA ASN A 293 13.25 -6.22 0.82
C ASN A 293 12.08 -6.70 1.69
N THR A 294 11.11 -5.82 1.95
CA THR A 294 9.88 -6.15 2.68
C THR A 294 9.07 -7.23 1.96
N VAL A 295 8.93 -7.17 0.64
CA VAL A 295 8.27 -8.20 -0.17
C VAL A 295 8.96 -9.55 -0.01
N LEU A 296 10.28 -9.60 -0.14
CA LEU A 296 11.06 -10.83 -0.07
C LEU A 296 11.03 -11.47 1.32
N GLU A 297 11.18 -10.65 2.37
CA GLU A 297 11.12 -11.11 3.76
C GLU A 297 9.72 -11.61 4.15
N THR A 298 8.67 -10.94 3.66
CA THR A 298 7.29 -11.28 4.02
C THR A 298 6.77 -12.48 3.22
N GLY A 299 7.00 -12.49 1.90
CA GLY A 299 6.53 -13.58 1.04
C GLY A 299 7.34 -14.88 1.22
N GLY A 300 8.62 -14.77 1.58
CA GLY A 300 9.48 -15.93 1.79
C GLY A 300 9.43 -16.92 0.62
N THR A 301 9.67 -18.21 0.90
CA THR A 301 9.72 -19.26 -0.13
C THR A 301 8.42 -19.44 -0.91
N THR A 302 7.29 -18.92 -0.40
CA THR A 302 5.99 -18.98 -1.12
C THR A 302 6.00 -18.15 -2.40
N LEU A 303 6.86 -17.14 -2.51
CA LEU A 303 7.09 -16.39 -3.75
C LEU A 303 7.60 -17.30 -4.89
N GLY A 304 8.39 -18.32 -4.56
CA GLY A 304 8.91 -19.29 -5.54
C GLY A 304 7.83 -20.20 -6.12
N ALA A 305 6.70 -20.36 -5.43
CA ALA A 305 5.58 -21.17 -5.90
C ALA A 305 4.72 -20.45 -6.96
N VAL A 306 4.98 -19.16 -7.22
CA VAL A 306 4.15 -18.30 -8.08
C VAL A 306 4.93 -17.96 -9.37
N PRO A 307 4.66 -18.64 -10.50
CA PRO A 307 5.45 -18.46 -11.72
C PRO A 307 5.50 -17.02 -12.25
N PRO A 308 4.41 -16.22 -12.24
CA PRO A 308 4.47 -14.81 -12.65
C PRO A 308 5.44 -13.97 -11.81
N ILE A 309 5.46 -14.17 -10.49
CA ILE A 309 6.39 -13.48 -9.57
C ILE A 309 7.84 -13.90 -9.86
N VAL A 310 8.07 -15.21 -10.05
CA VAL A 310 9.39 -15.73 -10.44
C VAL A 310 9.89 -15.09 -11.73
N ALA A 311 9.02 -14.96 -12.73
CA ALA A 311 9.38 -14.35 -14.01
C ALA A 311 9.85 -12.89 -13.82
N VAL A 312 9.10 -12.08 -13.06
CA VAL A 312 9.49 -10.69 -12.74
C VAL A 312 10.85 -10.62 -12.03
N CYS A 313 11.08 -11.53 -11.05
CA CYS A 313 12.37 -11.61 -10.38
C CYS A 313 13.52 -11.90 -11.34
N GLN A 314 13.33 -12.85 -12.26
CA GLN A 314 14.35 -13.31 -13.20
C GLN A 314 14.69 -12.28 -14.28
N THR A 315 13.71 -11.50 -14.76
CA THR A 315 13.87 -10.62 -15.93
C THR A 315 14.10 -9.16 -15.54
N GLU A 316 13.26 -8.61 -14.66
CA GLU A 316 13.24 -7.19 -14.33
C GLU A 316 14.10 -6.92 -13.09
N LEU A 317 13.78 -7.57 -11.96
CA LEU A 317 14.41 -7.27 -10.68
C LEU A 317 15.93 -7.51 -10.70
N CYS A 318 16.37 -8.71 -11.14
CA CYS A 318 17.79 -9.01 -11.23
C CYS A 318 18.54 -8.05 -12.16
N LYS A 319 17.94 -7.67 -13.29
CA LYS A 319 18.53 -6.72 -14.24
C LYS A 319 18.78 -5.36 -13.59
N TYR A 320 17.77 -4.81 -12.89
CA TYR A 320 17.90 -3.51 -12.22
C TYR A 320 18.84 -3.57 -11.00
N LEU A 321 18.83 -4.66 -10.23
CA LEU A 321 19.75 -4.86 -9.11
C LEU A 321 21.21 -4.91 -9.54
N ILE A 322 21.52 -5.60 -10.65
CA ILE A 322 22.90 -5.62 -11.21
C ILE A 322 23.34 -4.19 -11.57
N GLY A 323 22.46 -3.38 -12.15
CA GLY A 323 22.74 -1.98 -12.45
C GLY A 323 23.04 -1.18 -11.18
N VAL A 324 22.19 -1.31 -10.16
CA VAL A 324 22.32 -0.55 -8.91
C VAL A 324 23.52 -0.97 -8.06
N CYS A 325 23.93 -2.24 -8.07
CA CYS A 325 25.12 -2.70 -7.35
C CYS A 325 26.45 -2.13 -7.89
N ARG A 326 26.44 -1.42 -9.02
CA ARG A 326 27.59 -0.69 -9.57
C ARG A 326 27.67 0.76 -9.08
N THR A 327 26.76 1.17 -8.21
CA THR A 327 26.77 2.50 -7.61
C THR A 327 27.97 2.67 -6.67
N GLN A 328 28.49 3.90 -6.60
CA GLN A 328 29.52 4.27 -5.62
C GLN A 328 28.91 4.65 -4.26
N ASP A 329 27.59 4.82 -4.18
CA ASP A 329 26.88 5.15 -2.95
C ASP A 329 26.78 3.93 -2.03
N ILE A 330 27.54 3.96 -0.93
CA ILE A 330 27.59 2.88 0.05
C ILE A 330 26.21 2.57 0.65
N GLY A 331 25.33 3.56 0.81
CA GLY A 331 24.00 3.35 1.36
C GLY A 331 23.10 2.54 0.43
N ILE A 332 23.10 2.89 -0.85
CA ILE A 332 22.37 2.16 -1.89
C ILE A 332 22.98 0.78 -2.10
N LEU A 333 24.32 0.69 -2.13
CA LEU A 333 25.04 -0.58 -2.28
C LEU A 333 24.71 -1.55 -1.14
N THR A 334 24.76 -1.10 0.12
CA THR A 334 24.47 -1.96 1.29
C THR A 334 23.03 -2.48 1.24
N THR A 335 22.08 -1.62 0.89
CA THR A 335 20.66 -1.99 0.82
C THR A 335 20.40 -2.94 -0.35
N SER A 336 21.00 -2.69 -1.52
CA SER A 336 20.89 -3.58 -2.68
C SER A 336 21.51 -4.96 -2.41
N LEU A 337 22.67 -5.05 -1.74
CA LEU A 337 23.26 -6.33 -1.36
C LEU A 337 22.38 -7.12 -0.38
N ARG A 338 21.68 -6.44 0.54
CA ARG A 338 20.68 -7.08 1.41
C ARG A 338 19.50 -7.65 0.61
N VAL A 339 18.96 -6.87 -0.33
CA VAL A 339 17.89 -7.32 -1.23
C VAL A 339 18.35 -8.54 -2.03
N VAL A 340 19.56 -8.49 -2.59
CA VAL A 340 20.15 -9.59 -3.36
C VAL A 340 20.30 -10.85 -2.50
N PHE A 341 20.84 -10.72 -1.29
CA PHE A 341 20.97 -11.84 -0.36
C PHE A 341 19.61 -12.48 -0.06
N ASN A 342 18.61 -11.67 0.29
CA ASN A 342 17.26 -12.17 0.59
C ASN A 342 16.60 -12.80 -0.65
N LEU A 343 16.77 -12.21 -1.83
CA LEU A 343 16.25 -12.74 -3.09
C LEU A 343 16.79 -14.13 -3.38
N PHE A 344 18.11 -14.31 -3.28
CA PHE A 344 18.75 -15.61 -3.52
C PHE A 344 18.48 -16.62 -2.41
N HIS A 345 18.30 -16.17 -1.16
CA HIS A 345 17.89 -17.05 -0.07
C HIS A 345 16.49 -17.63 -0.33
N VAL A 346 15.55 -16.77 -0.73
CA VAL A 346 14.15 -17.12 -0.92
C VAL A 346 13.93 -17.94 -2.20
N MET A 347 14.57 -17.57 -3.32
CA MET A 347 14.28 -18.14 -4.65
C MET A 347 15.46 -18.93 -5.24
N LYS A 348 16.32 -19.51 -4.40
CA LYS A 348 17.56 -20.21 -4.79
C LYS A 348 17.37 -21.21 -5.95
N GLN A 349 16.25 -21.93 -5.98
CA GLN A 349 16.00 -22.95 -6.99
C GLN A 349 15.74 -22.36 -8.39
N HIS A 350 15.28 -21.11 -8.46
CA HIS A 350 14.90 -20.44 -9.70
C HIS A 350 15.95 -19.45 -10.23
N LEU A 351 16.96 -19.11 -9.42
CA LEU A 351 17.89 -18.00 -9.70
C LEU A 351 19.36 -18.41 -9.88
N LYS A 352 19.65 -19.68 -10.18
CA LYS A 352 21.04 -20.18 -10.28
C LYS A 352 21.87 -19.45 -11.36
N VAL A 353 21.28 -19.23 -12.54
CA VAL A 353 21.96 -18.55 -13.65
C VAL A 353 22.15 -17.07 -13.34
N GLN A 354 21.14 -16.43 -12.75
CA GLN A 354 21.17 -15.02 -12.36
C GLN A 354 22.22 -14.77 -11.27
N LEU A 355 22.41 -15.72 -10.35
CA LEU A 355 23.44 -15.67 -9.32
C LEU A 355 24.85 -15.65 -9.93
N GLU A 356 25.11 -16.49 -10.93
CA GLU A 356 26.39 -16.53 -11.63
C GLU A 356 26.68 -15.18 -12.31
N VAL A 357 25.73 -14.68 -13.11
CA VAL A 357 25.85 -13.38 -13.78
C VAL A 357 26.06 -12.24 -12.78
N PHE A 358 25.32 -12.27 -11.64
CA PHE A 358 25.45 -11.28 -10.59
C PHE A 358 26.86 -11.27 -9.98
N PHE A 359 27.38 -12.44 -9.57
CA PHE A 359 28.72 -12.52 -9.00
C PHE A 359 29.80 -12.11 -9.99
N THR A 360 29.69 -12.51 -11.27
CA THR A 360 30.62 -12.06 -12.31
C THR A 360 30.58 -10.55 -12.46
N SER A 361 29.39 -9.94 -12.50
CA SER A 361 29.24 -8.49 -12.64
C SER A 361 29.81 -7.72 -11.44
N VAL A 362 29.52 -8.15 -10.21
CA VAL A 362 30.01 -7.48 -8.99
C VAL A 362 31.52 -7.67 -8.84
N TYR A 363 32.03 -8.88 -9.08
CA TYR A 363 33.46 -9.17 -9.02
C TYR A 363 34.25 -8.31 -10.02
N LEU A 364 33.81 -8.25 -11.29
CA LEU A 364 34.44 -7.41 -12.30
C LEU A 364 34.44 -5.93 -11.90
N HIS A 365 33.31 -5.43 -11.39
CA HIS A 365 33.23 -4.05 -10.94
C HIS A 365 34.17 -3.75 -9.76
N LEU A 366 34.26 -4.65 -8.78
CA LEU A 366 35.20 -4.52 -7.66
C LEU A 366 36.65 -4.55 -8.14
N ALA A 367 36.99 -5.43 -9.07
CA ALA A 367 38.33 -5.52 -9.66
C ALA A 367 38.72 -4.22 -10.41
N GLU A 368 37.82 -3.65 -11.21
CA GLU A 368 38.01 -2.36 -11.88
C GLU A 368 38.20 -1.22 -10.86
N SER A 369 37.39 -1.19 -9.81
CA SER A 369 37.47 -0.16 -8.77
C SER A 369 38.75 -0.22 -7.93
N ALA A 370 39.36 -1.41 -7.81
CA ALA A 370 40.64 -1.61 -7.15
C ALA A 370 41.81 -1.16 -8.03
N TYR A 371 41.71 -1.37 -9.35
CA TYR A 371 42.73 -0.91 -10.31
C TYR A 371 42.85 0.62 -10.34
N VAL A 372 41.73 1.36 -10.27
CA VAL A 372 41.75 2.83 -10.25
C VAL A 372 42.41 3.40 -8.97
N ARG A 373 42.36 2.69 -7.84
CA ARG A 373 43.00 3.14 -6.59
C ARG A 373 44.51 2.91 -6.54
N CYS A 374 45.07 2.18 -7.50
CA CYS A 374 46.51 1.99 -7.63
C CYS A 374 46.98 2.64 -8.93
N PRO A 375 47.55 3.87 -8.90
CA PRO A 375 48.21 4.39 -10.08
C PRO A 375 49.33 3.41 -10.46
N PRO A 376 49.58 3.15 -11.76
CA PRO A 376 50.79 2.43 -12.13
C PRO A 376 51.96 3.20 -11.52
N ALA A 377 52.79 2.50 -10.75
CA ALA A 377 54.03 3.04 -10.21
C ALA A 377 54.91 3.50 -11.38
N ALA A 378 54.71 4.75 -11.82
CA ALA A 378 55.44 5.33 -12.92
C ALA A 378 56.83 5.71 -12.44
N ALA A 379 57.79 4.92 -12.89
CA ALA A 379 59.18 5.28 -13.13
C ALA A 379 60.00 5.70 -11.89
N ALA A 380 60.56 4.69 -11.22
CA ALA A 380 61.87 4.84 -10.63
C ALA A 380 62.89 5.25 -11.71
N THR A 381 63.10 6.55 -11.90
CA THR A 381 64.25 7.08 -12.62
C THR A 381 65.50 6.75 -11.81
N ARG A 382 66.21 5.70 -12.24
CA ARG A 382 67.59 5.41 -11.86
C ARG A 382 68.45 6.65 -12.11
N ALA A 383 68.85 7.36 -11.05
CA ALA A 383 70.00 8.24 -11.08
C ALA A 383 71.29 7.39 -11.03
N PRO A 384 72.32 7.69 -11.84
CA PRO A 384 73.56 6.93 -11.81
C PRO A 384 74.42 7.34 -10.62
N ARG A 385 75.06 6.34 -10.00
CA ARG A 385 76.10 6.48 -8.98
C ARG A 385 77.20 7.44 -9.44
N ALA A 386 77.44 8.50 -8.68
CA ALA A 386 78.73 9.18 -8.63
C ALA A 386 79.32 9.00 -7.22
N ARG A 387 80.58 8.57 -7.20
CA ARG A 387 81.36 8.19 -6.01
C ARG A 387 81.93 9.43 -5.32
N HIS A 388 82.43 9.20 -4.09
CA HIS A 388 83.52 9.92 -3.39
C HIS A 388 83.14 11.03 -2.37
N PRO A 389 83.98 11.24 -1.32
CA PRO A 389 83.73 10.65 0.00
C PRO A 389 83.92 11.66 1.16
N CYS A 390 83.89 11.14 2.40
CA CYS A 390 84.51 11.70 3.60
C CYS A 390 83.75 12.83 4.34
N LEU A 391 83.23 12.45 5.51
CA LEU A 391 83.22 13.26 6.74
C LEU A 391 84.61 13.87 7.00
N PRO A 392 84.71 15.04 7.69
CA PRO A 392 84.82 14.96 9.14
C PRO A 392 84.04 16.02 9.94
N CYS A 393 83.61 15.56 11.11
CA CYS A 393 83.49 16.21 12.41
C CYS A 393 83.74 17.73 12.60
N ALA A 394 82.84 18.26 13.45
CA ALA A 394 83.07 19.15 14.60
C ALA A 394 83.13 20.68 14.35
N ARG A 395 82.11 21.38 14.86
CA ARG A 395 82.11 21.90 16.24
C ARG A 395 80.70 22.13 16.76
#